data_AF-A0A176RX27-F1
#
_entry.id   AF-A0A176RX27-F1
#
_cell.length_a   1.000
_cell.length_b   1.000
_cell.length_c   1.000
_cell.angle_alpha   90.00
_cell.angle_beta   90.00
_cell.angle_gamma   90.00
#
_symmetry.space_group_name_H-M   'P 1'
#
loop_
_entity.id
_entity.type
_entity.pdbx_description
1 polymer ?
#
loop_
_entity_poly.entity_id
_entity_poly.type
_entity_poly.pdbx_seq_one_letter_code
_entity_poly.pdbx_strand_id
1 'polypeptide(L)'
;MRAGGILKILICGEGEHDMGKQEYCPRKNDYDIYEGWIQKFIRKIKPHLNIQFDTRRRKELISFNCGKKRPALKGHSEKAFYAMMIAKREGYDAVVFMVDADTKDLKQWKKKCQEILEGFAAVKAAPLGIACVPKSASESLSDSQAWATLGLNNLKALPDEPEMIWGKRDEPNANHPHQYFKRICQKADIPDNKYTRWEVAELSDINVIEKKCPNSLGAFQKAVDKV
;
A
#
# COMPACT_ATOMS: atom_id res chain seq x y z
N MET A 1 -17.45 -19.58 -0.89
CA MET A 1 -17.48 -18.28 -0.18
C MET A 1 -18.74 -18.24 0.67
N ARG A 2 -18.65 -17.91 1.96
CA ARG A 2 -19.84 -17.69 2.78
C ARG A 2 -20.45 -16.36 2.38
N ALA A 3 -21.61 -16.38 1.72
CA ALA A 3 -22.39 -15.17 1.48
C ALA A 3 -22.74 -14.56 2.85
N GLY A 4 -22.29 -13.32 3.10
CA GLY A 4 -22.54 -12.58 4.35
C GLY A 4 -21.41 -12.57 5.40
N GLY A 5 -20.25 -13.19 5.13
CA GLY A 5 -19.09 -13.11 6.04
C GLY A 5 -18.31 -11.79 5.91
N ILE A 6 -17.88 -11.22 7.04
CA ILE A 6 -16.88 -10.14 7.07
C ILE A 6 -15.53 -10.75 6.72
N LEU A 7 -14.89 -10.24 5.67
CA LEU A 7 -13.52 -10.58 5.31
C LEU A 7 -12.55 -9.77 6.18
N LYS A 8 -11.62 -10.44 6.84
CA LYS A 8 -10.61 -9.81 7.69
C LYS A 8 -9.26 -9.75 6.98
N ILE A 9 -8.78 -8.54 6.73
CA ILE A 9 -7.47 -8.30 6.10
C ILE A 9 -6.54 -7.60 7.09
N LEU A 10 -5.39 -8.22 7.36
CA LEU A 10 -4.29 -7.59 8.09
C LEU A 10 -3.42 -6.80 7.12
N ILE A 11 -3.22 -5.50 7.36
CA ILE A 11 -2.30 -4.66 6.58
C ILE A 11 -1.07 -4.35 7.42
N CYS A 12 0.10 -4.64 6.87
CA CYS A 12 1.39 -4.43 7.52
C CYS A 12 2.26 -3.48 6.69
N GLY A 13 2.65 -2.33 7.24
CA GLY A 13 3.40 -1.30 6.49
C GLY A 13 4.18 -0.35 7.39
N GLU A 14 4.73 0.72 6.80
CA GLU A 14 5.54 1.70 7.55
C GLU A 14 4.72 2.92 8.00
N GLY A 15 3.99 3.56 7.10
CA GLY A 15 3.27 4.80 7.35
C GLY A 15 1.76 4.63 7.57
N GLU A 16 1.22 5.31 8.58
CA GLU A 16 -0.24 5.37 8.84
C GLU A 16 -1.03 5.97 7.67
N HIS A 17 -0.41 6.85 6.88
CA HIS A 17 -1.04 7.41 5.67
C HIS A 17 -1.22 6.35 4.56
N ASP A 18 -0.41 5.30 4.58
CA ASP A 18 -0.50 4.22 3.60
C ASP A 18 -1.50 3.16 4.02
N MET A 19 -1.32 2.64 5.24
CA MET A 19 -2.08 1.49 5.75
C MET A 19 -3.33 1.87 6.55
N GLY A 20 -3.42 3.11 7.02
CA GLY A 20 -4.44 3.56 7.97
C GLY A 20 -3.97 3.49 9.42
N LYS A 21 -4.83 3.95 10.34
CA LYS A 21 -4.67 3.78 11.78
C LYS A 21 -6.03 3.65 12.48
N GLN A 22 -6.03 2.99 13.63
CA GLN A 22 -7.12 3.01 14.59
C GLN A 22 -6.65 3.75 15.84
N GLU A 23 -7.46 4.70 16.31
CA GLU A 23 -7.14 5.50 17.49
C GLU A 23 -8.31 5.45 18.46
N TYR A 24 -8.06 5.00 19.70
CA TYR A 24 -9.10 4.94 20.71
C TYR A 24 -9.52 6.36 21.10
N CYS A 25 -10.82 6.63 21.04
CA CYS A 25 -11.44 7.89 21.41
C CYS A 25 -12.17 7.72 22.76
N PRO A 26 -11.59 8.14 23.89
CA PRO A 26 -12.18 7.93 25.21
C PRO A 26 -13.57 8.55 25.36
N ARG A 27 -13.84 9.66 24.65
CA ARG A 27 -15.15 10.35 24.67
C ARG A 27 -16.25 9.54 24.02
N LYS A 28 -15.93 8.74 23.00
CA LYS A 28 -16.88 7.85 22.31
C LYS A 28 -16.91 6.45 22.91
N ASN A 29 -15.93 6.12 23.77
CA ASN A 29 -15.67 4.76 24.22
C ASN A 29 -15.55 3.78 23.03
N ASP A 30 -14.93 4.25 21.95
CA ASP A 30 -14.84 3.56 20.66
C ASP A 30 -13.58 4.00 19.89
N TYR A 31 -13.24 3.32 18.80
CA TYR A 31 -12.09 3.62 17.96
C TYR A 31 -12.48 4.49 16.75
N ASP A 32 -11.75 5.59 16.56
CA ASP A 32 -11.77 6.34 15.31
C ASP A 32 -10.86 5.63 14.29
N ILE A 33 -11.44 5.29 13.13
CA ILE A 33 -10.74 4.62 12.03
C ILE A 33 -10.36 5.66 10.99
N TYR A 34 -9.07 5.79 10.73
CA TYR A 34 -8.54 6.63 9.67
C TYR A 34 -7.99 5.72 8.57
N GLU A 35 -8.65 5.71 7.41
CA GLU A 35 -8.22 4.86 6.31
C GLU A 35 -6.95 5.40 5.63
N GLY A 36 -6.02 4.51 5.34
CA GLY A 36 -4.91 4.77 4.43
C GLY A 36 -5.31 4.59 2.98
N TRP A 37 -4.50 5.10 2.05
CA TRP A 37 -4.83 5.02 0.62
C TRP A 37 -4.94 3.58 0.11
N ILE A 38 -4.23 2.61 0.70
CA ILE A 38 -4.30 1.21 0.26
C ILE A 38 -5.69 0.60 0.55
N GLN A 39 -6.31 0.98 1.66
CA GLN A 39 -7.65 0.50 2.04
C GLN A 39 -8.69 0.99 1.05
N LYS A 40 -8.56 2.24 0.58
CA LYS A 40 -9.41 2.80 -0.49
C LYS A 40 -9.30 2.01 -1.77
N PHE A 41 -8.09 1.69 -2.21
CA PHE A 41 -7.91 0.88 -3.41
C PHE A 41 -8.47 -0.53 -3.25
N ILE A 42 -8.25 -1.20 -2.11
CA ILE A 42 -8.85 -2.53 -1.89
C ILE A 42 -10.38 -2.46 -1.97
N ARG A 43 -11.02 -1.44 -1.38
CA ARG A 43 -12.49 -1.26 -1.48
C ARG A 43 -12.95 -0.98 -2.91
N LYS A 44 -12.20 -0.19 -3.69
CA LYS A 44 -12.50 0.08 -5.11
C LYS A 44 -12.35 -1.17 -5.98
N ILE A 45 -11.38 -2.04 -5.68
CA ILE A 45 -11.17 -3.31 -6.38
C ILE A 45 -12.26 -4.32 -5.99
N LYS A 46 -12.70 -4.31 -4.74
CA LYS A 46 -13.68 -5.25 -4.18
C LYS A 46 -14.90 -4.53 -3.56
N PRO A 47 -15.68 -3.78 -4.35
CA PRO A 47 -16.75 -2.93 -3.83
C PRO A 47 -17.91 -3.71 -3.19
N HIS A 48 -18.04 -5.00 -3.51
CA HIS A 48 -19.10 -5.87 -3.02
C HIS A 48 -18.73 -6.66 -1.76
N LEU A 49 -17.48 -6.57 -1.31
CA LEU A 49 -17.01 -7.28 -0.12
C LEU A 49 -17.17 -6.41 1.13
N ASN A 50 -17.67 -7.01 2.21
CA ASN A 50 -17.63 -6.40 3.53
C ASN A 50 -16.26 -6.69 4.17
N ILE A 51 -15.37 -5.71 4.13
CA ILE A 51 -13.97 -5.86 4.55
C ILE A 51 -13.72 -5.10 5.85
N GLN A 52 -13.24 -5.83 6.86
CA GLN A 52 -12.63 -5.29 8.06
C GLN A 52 -11.11 -5.28 7.89
N PHE A 53 -10.50 -4.13 8.16
CA PHE A 53 -9.06 -3.96 8.14
C PHE A 53 -8.52 -3.78 9.55
N ASP A 54 -7.45 -4.51 9.86
CA ASP A 54 -6.58 -4.20 11.00
C ASP A 54 -5.19 -3.88 10.48
N THR A 55 -4.49 -2.97 11.15
CA THR A 55 -3.17 -2.47 10.72
C THR A 55 -2.10 -2.75 11.75
N ARG A 56 -0.89 -3.14 11.31
CA ARG A 56 0.29 -3.25 12.17
C ARG A 56 1.50 -2.59 11.53
N ARG A 57 2.27 -1.84 12.33
CA ARG A 57 3.52 -1.26 11.82
C ARG A 57 4.55 -2.35 11.62
N ARG A 58 5.35 -2.23 10.56
CA ARG A 58 6.44 -3.16 10.24
C ARG A 58 7.42 -3.38 11.40
N LYS A 59 7.65 -2.34 12.22
CA LYS A 59 8.50 -2.42 13.41
C LYS A 59 7.92 -3.33 14.51
N GLU A 60 6.61 -3.51 14.55
CA GLU A 60 5.89 -4.34 15.53
C GLU A 60 5.87 -5.82 15.14
N LEU A 61 6.29 -6.15 13.91
CA LEU A 61 6.43 -7.52 13.42
C LEU A 61 7.69 -8.15 14.00
N ILE A 62 7.65 -8.43 15.29
CA ILE A 62 8.77 -8.98 16.04
C ILE A 62 8.80 -10.50 15.97
N SER A 63 9.97 -11.03 16.22
CA SER A 63 10.19 -12.46 16.23
C SER A 63 9.48 -13.12 17.40
N PHE A 64 8.76 -14.20 17.12
CA PHE A 64 8.27 -15.08 18.17
C PHE A 64 9.45 -15.93 18.69
N ASN A 65 9.61 -16.02 20.01
CA ASN A 65 10.45 -17.04 20.63
C ASN A 65 9.78 -18.41 20.47
N CYS A 66 9.84 -18.96 19.26
CA CYS A 66 9.43 -20.32 18.99
C CYS A 66 10.71 -21.14 18.87
N GLY A 67 10.93 -22.10 19.79
CA GLY A 67 12.11 -22.96 19.85
C GLY A 67 12.31 -23.93 18.68
N LYS A 68 11.78 -23.63 17.48
CA LYS A 68 12.01 -24.38 16.24
C LYS A 68 13.12 -23.69 15.43
N LYS A 69 13.88 -24.49 14.67
CA LYS A 69 14.83 -24.00 13.66
C LYS A 69 14.13 -22.99 12.77
N ARG A 70 14.50 -21.71 12.90
CA ARG A 70 13.95 -20.64 12.06
C ARG A 70 14.39 -20.87 10.62
N PRO A 71 13.50 -20.68 9.62
CA PRO A 71 13.95 -20.62 8.24
C PRO A 71 14.95 -19.47 8.11
N ALA A 72 16.02 -19.69 7.33
CA ALA A 72 17.06 -18.70 7.08
C ALA A 72 16.57 -17.62 6.10
N LEU A 73 15.61 -16.82 6.55
CA LEU A 73 15.01 -15.72 5.78
C LEU A 73 15.89 -14.48 5.86
N LYS A 74 15.95 -13.71 4.77
CA LYS A 74 16.73 -12.47 4.66
C LYS A 74 15.87 -11.36 4.05
N GLY A 75 16.33 -10.11 4.17
CA GLY A 75 15.68 -8.96 3.55
C GLY A 75 14.22 -8.80 3.98
N HIS A 76 13.31 -8.64 3.02
CA HIS A 76 11.89 -8.47 3.31
C HIS A 76 11.17 -9.76 3.70
N SER A 77 11.76 -10.93 3.43
CA SER A 77 11.14 -12.23 3.72
C SER A 77 10.87 -12.46 5.21
N GLU A 78 11.77 -12.03 6.09
CA GLU A 78 11.62 -12.27 7.52
C GLU A 78 10.38 -11.56 8.09
N LYS A 79 10.19 -10.28 7.75
CA LYS A 79 9.05 -9.50 8.23
C LYS A 79 7.74 -9.94 7.59
N ALA A 80 7.76 -10.30 6.30
CA ALA A 80 6.61 -10.87 5.62
C ALA A 80 6.18 -12.21 6.25
N PHE A 81 7.13 -13.05 6.66
CA PHE A 81 6.87 -14.27 7.41
C PHE A 81 6.17 -14.00 8.74
N TYR A 82 6.64 -13.03 9.53
CA TYR A 82 5.98 -12.69 10.79
C TYR A 82 4.58 -12.10 10.59
N ALA A 83 4.38 -11.25 9.57
CA ALA A 83 3.05 -10.76 9.21
C ALA A 83 2.09 -11.91 8.90
N MET A 84 2.55 -12.90 8.12
CA MET A 84 1.77 -14.10 7.79
C MET A 84 1.50 -14.99 8.99
N MET A 85 2.46 -15.17 9.90
CA MET A 85 2.28 -15.92 11.14
C MET A 85 1.26 -15.26 12.08
N ILE A 86 1.30 -13.93 12.20
CA ILE A 86 0.29 -13.15 12.94
C ILE A 86 -1.09 -13.37 12.31
N ALA A 87 -1.18 -13.16 11.00
CA ALA A 87 -2.43 -13.30 10.25
C ALA A 87 -3.06 -14.69 10.47
N LYS A 88 -2.24 -15.74 10.37
CA LYS A 88 -2.66 -17.11 10.63
C LYS A 88 -3.13 -17.34 12.07
N ARG A 89 -2.35 -16.88 13.05
CA ARG A 89 -2.64 -17.09 14.48
C ARG A 89 -3.95 -16.41 14.90
N GLU A 90 -4.22 -15.24 14.34
CA GLU A 90 -5.35 -14.40 14.72
C GLU A 90 -6.57 -14.58 13.81
N GLY A 91 -6.48 -15.48 12.82
CA GLY A 91 -7.62 -15.88 12.00
C GLY A 91 -8.05 -14.85 10.96
N TYR A 92 -7.09 -14.17 10.33
CA TYR A 92 -7.33 -13.31 9.17
C TYR A 92 -7.46 -14.15 7.89
N ASP A 93 -8.18 -13.62 6.90
CA ASP A 93 -8.37 -14.27 5.59
C ASP A 93 -7.25 -13.92 4.61
N ALA A 94 -6.69 -12.70 4.73
CA ALA A 94 -5.57 -12.24 3.93
C ALA A 94 -4.63 -11.33 4.72
N VAL A 95 -3.39 -11.22 4.24
CA VAL A 95 -2.39 -10.27 4.73
C VAL A 95 -1.83 -9.46 3.56
N VAL A 96 -1.86 -8.14 3.69
CA VAL A 96 -1.14 -7.21 2.80
C VAL A 96 0.16 -6.82 3.50
N PHE A 97 1.30 -7.13 2.88
CA PHE A 97 2.60 -6.68 3.35
C PHE A 97 3.16 -5.62 2.41
N MET A 98 3.34 -4.42 2.96
CA MET A 98 3.64 -3.21 2.24
C MET A 98 5.05 -2.70 2.53
N VAL A 99 5.80 -2.43 1.47
CA VAL A 99 7.13 -1.79 1.53
C VAL A 99 7.32 -0.92 0.29
N ASP A 100 7.82 0.30 0.45
CA ASP A 100 8.21 1.13 -0.69
C ASP A 100 9.32 0.46 -1.52
N ALA A 101 9.19 0.56 -2.85
CA ALA A 101 10.17 0.08 -3.79
C ALA A 101 11.48 0.86 -3.68
N ASP A 102 11.41 2.16 -3.39
CA ASP A 102 12.54 3.11 -3.37
C ASP A 102 13.47 2.92 -4.56
N THR A 103 12.90 2.64 -5.73
CA THR A 103 13.64 2.42 -6.96
C THR A 103 12.74 2.51 -8.19
N LYS A 104 13.26 3.11 -9.26
CA LYS A 104 12.67 2.94 -10.60
C LYS A 104 13.06 1.61 -11.26
N ASP A 105 14.12 0.95 -10.80
CA ASP A 105 14.65 -0.27 -11.41
C ASP A 105 13.69 -1.46 -11.20
N LEU A 106 13.20 -2.01 -12.31
CA LEU A 106 12.28 -3.14 -12.30
C LEU A 106 12.88 -4.41 -11.70
N LYS A 107 14.19 -4.66 -11.87
CA LYS A 107 14.85 -5.85 -11.28
C LYS A 107 14.87 -5.75 -9.77
N GLN A 108 15.16 -4.58 -9.22
CA GLN A 108 15.15 -4.34 -7.78
C GLN A 108 13.73 -4.44 -7.20
N TRP A 109 12.74 -3.87 -7.90
CA TRP A 109 11.33 -4.02 -7.54
C TRP A 109 10.89 -5.50 -7.51
N LYS A 110 11.22 -6.28 -8.56
CA LYS A 110 10.91 -7.72 -8.64
C LYS A 110 11.57 -8.49 -7.50
N LYS A 111 12.82 -8.17 -7.17
CA LYS A 111 13.54 -8.78 -6.06
C LYS A 111 12.81 -8.55 -4.72
N LYS A 112 12.38 -7.31 -4.43
CA LYS A 112 11.60 -7.00 -3.22
C LYS A 112 10.30 -7.81 -3.16
N CYS A 113 9.56 -7.89 -4.28
CA CYS A 113 8.34 -8.70 -4.34
C CYS A 113 8.62 -10.18 -4.07
N GLN A 114 9.66 -10.72 -4.69
CA GLN A 114 10.06 -12.12 -4.52
C GLN A 114 10.43 -12.42 -3.06
N GLU A 115 11.21 -11.56 -2.41
CA GLU A 115 11.54 -11.71 -0.99
C GLU A 115 10.28 -11.76 -0.12
N ILE A 116 9.29 -10.89 -0.36
CA ILE A 116 8.02 -10.89 0.38
C ILE A 116 7.28 -12.22 0.18
N LEU A 117 7.15 -12.68 -1.07
CA LEU A 117 6.47 -13.93 -1.41
C LEU A 117 7.16 -15.16 -0.80
N GLU A 118 8.49 -15.18 -0.74
CA GLU A 118 9.25 -16.22 -0.04
C GLU A 118 8.95 -16.25 1.46
N GLY A 119 8.82 -15.07 2.09
CA GLY A 119 8.39 -14.96 3.49
C GLY A 119 7.00 -15.53 3.73
N PHE A 120 6.05 -15.25 2.83
CA PHE A 120 4.71 -15.82 2.88
C PHE A 120 4.71 -17.35 2.69
N ALA A 121 5.46 -17.85 1.70
CA ALA A 121 5.53 -19.27 1.38
C ALA A 121 6.14 -20.13 2.50
N ALA A 122 6.94 -19.54 3.39
CA ALA A 122 7.51 -20.22 4.54
C ALA A 122 6.47 -20.58 5.63
N VAL A 123 5.24 -20.05 5.56
CA VAL A 123 4.14 -20.41 6.47
C VAL A 123 3.22 -21.43 5.81
N LYS A 124 3.14 -22.64 6.39
CA LYS A 124 2.22 -23.69 5.90
C LYS A 124 0.77 -23.38 6.28
N ALA A 125 -0.19 -23.71 5.41
CA ALA A 125 -1.63 -23.51 5.64
C ALA A 125 -1.92 -22.09 6.17
N ALA A 126 -1.47 -21.10 5.38
CA ALA A 126 -1.52 -19.69 5.71
C ALA A 126 -2.67 -18.99 4.97
N PRO A 127 -3.12 -17.82 5.44
CA PRO A 127 -4.04 -16.98 4.68
C PRO A 127 -3.40 -16.47 3.37
N LEU A 128 -4.20 -15.81 2.53
CA LEU A 128 -3.71 -15.26 1.28
C LEU A 128 -2.69 -14.13 1.55
N GLY A 129 -1.50 -14.25 0.96
CA GLY A 129 -0.45 -13.23 1.06
C GLY A 129 -0.44 -12.30 -0.15
N ILE A 130 -0.53 -10.99 0.10
CA ILE A 130 -0.55 -9.94 -0.93
C ILE A 130 0.67 -9.04 -0.71
N ALA A 131 1.60 -9.04 -1.67
CA ALA A 131 2.72 -8.11 -1.67
C ALA A 131 2.26 -6.77 -2.25
N CYS A 132 2.48 -5.68 -1.52
CA CYS A 132 2.23 -4.33 -1.98
C CYS A 132 3.57 -3.57 -2.01
N VAL A 133 4.08 -3.29 -3.22
CA VAL A 133 5.38 -2.64 -3.38
C VAL A 133 5.22 -1.40 -4.26
N PRO A 134 4.69 -0.29 -3.71
CA PRO A 134 4.54 0.96 -4.44
C PRO A 134 5.89 1.60 -4.76
N LYS A 135 5.97 2.36 -5.84
CA LYS A 135 7.14 3.13 -6.26
C LYS A 135 7.08 4.53 -5.65
N SER A 136 7.14 4.56 -4.32
CA SER A 136 7.19 5.77 -3.48
C SER A 136 6.03 6.74 -3.75
N ALA A 137 4.81 6.22 -3.81
CA ALA A 137 3.56 6.95 -4.07
C ALA A 137 3.48 7.68 -5.41
N SER A 138 4.35 7.37 -6.37
CA SER A 138 4.24 7.87 -7.75
C SER A 138 2.89 7.56 -8.38
N GLU A 139 2.22 6.52 -7.91
CA GLU A 139 0.93 6.07 -8.44
C GLU A 139 -0.20 7.07 -8.20
N SER A 140 -0.08 7.90 -7.16
CA SER A 140 -0.99 9.03 -6.93
C SER A 140 -0.96 10.07 -8.06
N LEU A 141 0.06 10.06 -8.93
CA LEU A 141 0.20 11.00 -10.05
C LEU A 141 -0.39 10.46 -11.36
N SER A 142 -1.04 9.30 -11.33
CA SER A 142 -1.50 8.60 -12.53
C SER A 142 -2.77 9.19 -13.12
N ASP A 143 -3.76 9.48 -12.27
CA ASP A 143 -5.09 9.86 -12.71
C ASP A 143 -5.24 11.37 -12.86
N SER A 144 -5.26 11.84 -14.11
CA SER A 144 -5.39 13.27 -14.40
C SER A 144 -6.78 13.82 -14.08
N GLN A 145 -7.84 13.00 -14.08
CA GLN A 145 -9.18 13.46 -13.72
C GLN A 145 -9.33 13.66 -12.22
N ALA A 146 -8.71 12.78 -11.41
CA ALA A 146 -8.62 12.98 -9.97
C ALA A 146 -7.91 14.31 -9.64
N TRP A 147 -6.78 14.58 -10.29
CA TRP A 147 -6.06 15.85 -10.11
C TRP A 147 -6.81 17.07 -10.65
N ALA A 148 -7.55 16.93 -11.76
CA ALA A 148 -8.41 18.00 -12.26
C ALA A 148 -9.48 18.39 -11.23
N THR A 149 -10.09 17.39 -10.60
CA THR A 149 -11.09 17.57 -9.54
C THR A 149 -10.50 18.29 -8.31
N LEU A 150 -9.22 18.04 -8.03
CA LEU A 150 -8.46 18.71 -6.96
C LEU A 150 -7.91 20.09 -7.35
N GLY A 151 -8.28 20.64 -8.51
CA GLY A 151 -7.90 21.99 -8.92
C GLY A 151 -6.65 22.09 -9.80
N LEU A 152 -6.07 20.97 -10.26
CA LEU A 152 -4.96 21.01 -11.21
C LEU A 152 -5.45 21.41 -12.61
N ASN A 153 -5.21 22.65 -13.00
CA ASN A 153 -5.62 23.18 -14.32
C ASN A 153 -4.73 22.67 -15.47
N ASN A 154 -3.41 22.60 -15.27
CA ASN A 154 -2.47 22.14 -16.31
C ASN A 154 -2.14 20.65 -16.14
N LEU A 155 -2.97 19.78 -16.71
CA LEU A 155 -2.81 18.32 -16.61
C LEU A 155 -1.53 17.78 -17.27
N LYS A 156 -0.90 18.54 -18.19
CA LYS A 156 0.42 18.19 -18.74
C LYS A 156 1.54 18.27 -17.72
N ALA A 157 1.26 18.79 -16.51
CA ALA A 157 2.21 18.78 -15.42
C ALA A 157 2.40 17.38 -14.80
N LEU A 158 1.46 16.45 -14.99
CA LEU A 158 1.55 15.08 -14.50
C LEU A 158 2.51 14.25 -15.38
N PRO A 159 3.17 13.23 -14.82
CA PRO A 159 4.04 12.36 -15.59
C PRO A 159 3.25 11.40 -16.48
N ASP A 160 3.75 11.16 -17.69
CA ASP A 160 3.21 10.13 -18.58
C ASP A 160 3.51 8.71 -18.06
N GLU A 161 4.69 8.55 -17.45
CA GLU A 161 5.17 7.29 -16.85
C GLU A 161 5.45 7.49 -15.34
N PRO A 162 4.43 7.47 -14.47
CA PRO A 162 4.62 7.75 -13.04
C PRO A 162 5.67 6.85 -12.38
N GLU A 163 5.70 5.56 -12.71
CA GLU A 163 6.66 4.58 -12.16
C GLU A 163 8.13 4.84 -12.51
N MET A 164 8.38 5.69 -13.51
CA MET A 164 9.71 6.00 -14.03
C MET A 164 10.29 7.29 -13.45
N ILE A 165 9.48 8.09 -12.75
CA ILE A 165 9.97 9.31 -12.10
C ILE A 165 10.99 8.93 -11.02
N TRP A 166 12.17 9.55 -11.10
CA TRP A 166 13.24 9.30 -10.16
C TRP A 166 14.15 10.52 -10.04
N GLY A 167 14.78 10.68 -8.88
CA GLY A 167 15.67 11.79 -8.59
C GLY A 167 16.12 11.79 -7.15
N LYS A 168 16.93 12.77 -6.76
CA LYS A 168 17.36 12.94 -5.37
C LYS A 168 16.23 13.49 -4.52
N ARG A 169 16.02 12.88 -3.35
CA ARG A 169 14.92 13.24 -2.43
C ARG A 169 15.03 14.66 -1.90
N ASP A 170 16.25 15.15 -1.68
CA ASP A 170 16.50 16.44 -1.02
C ASP A 170 16.62 17.62 -2.00
N GLU A 171 16.51 17.37 -3.31
CA GLU A 171 16.54 18.40 -4.35
C GLU A 171 15.11 18.76 -4.78
N PRO A 172 14.60 19.98 -4.48
CA PRO A 172 13.19 20.36 -4.74
C PRO A 172 12.75 20.25 -6.20
N ASN A 173 13.69 20.41 -7.13
CA ASN A 173 13.42 20.36 -8.57
C ASN A 173 13.70 18.97 -9.18
N ALA A 174 14.20 18.01 -8.41
CA ALA A 174 14.45 16.67 -8.91
C ALA A 174 13.13 15.91 -9.11
N ASN A 175 13.15 14.89 -9.97
CA ASN A 175 11.99 14.04 -10.25
C ASN A 175 11.81 12.90 -9.23
N HIS A 176 12.31 13.06 -8.00
CA HIS A 176 11.98 12.15 -6.92
C HIS A 176 10.45 12.17 -6.69
N PRO A 177 9.77 11.01 -6.55
CA PRO A 177 8.31 10.95 -6.42
C PRO A 177 7.70 11.92 -5.42
N HIS A 178 8.29 12.04 -4.22
CA HIS A 178 7.86 13.00 -3.20
C HIS A 178 7.97 14.47 -3.66
N GLN A 179 9.09 14.86 -4.26
CA GLN A 179 9.28 16.24 -4.73
C GLN A 179 8.36 16.53 -5.92
N TYR A 180 8.12 15.55 -6.78
CA TYR A 180 7.17 15.67 -7.87
C TYR A 180 5.75 15.89 -7.34
N PHE A 181 5.30 15.06 -6.40
CA PHE A 181 4.00 15.19 -5.74
C PHE A 181 3.82 16.56 -5.10
N LYS A 182 4.83 17.03 -4.36
CA LYS A 182 4.83 18.36 -3.74
C LYS A 182 4.63 19.47 -4.77
N ARG A 183 5.33 19.42 -5.92
CA ARG A 183 5.18 20.40 -7.00
C ARG A 183 3.80 20.33 -7.64
N ILE A 184 3.20 19.15 -7.77
CA ILE A 184 1.83 19.02 -8.29
C ILE A 184 0.83 19.62 -7.31
N CYS A 185 0.97 19.37 -6.01
CA CYS A 185 0.12 20.00 -4.98
C CYS A 185 0.21 21.53 -5.06
N GLN A 186 1.42 22.09 -5.18
CA GLN A 186 1.63 23.53 -5.34
C GLN A 186 0.96 24.09 -6.61
N LYS A 187 0.99 23.35 -7.71
CA LYS A 187 0.33 23.75 -8.97
C LYS A 187 -1.20 23.67 -8.91
N ALA A 188 -1.73 22.81 -8.04
CA ALA A 188 -3.17 22.67 -7.79
C ALA A 188 -3.67 23.59 -6.66
N ASP A 189 -2.78 24.36 -6.03
CA ASP A 189 -3.07 25.20 -4.85
C ASP A 189 -3.69 24.41 -3.68
N ILE A 190 -3.20 23.18 -3.46
CA ILE A 190 -3.60 22.31 -2.35
C ILE A 190 -2.40 21.98 -1.46
N PRO A 191 -2.61 21.69 -0.17
CA PRO A 191 -1.51 21.32 0.72
C PRO A 191 -0.89 19.96 0.34
N ASP A 192 0.41 19.81 0.54
CA ASP A 192 1.09 18.50 0.50
C ASP A 192 1.02 17.87 1.90
N ASN A 193 0.00 17.05 2.15
CA ASN A 193 -0.15 16.34 3.41
C ASN A 193 -0.80 14.95 3.21
N LYS A 194 -0.94 14.21 4.32
CA LYS A 194 -1.51 12.85 4.31
C LYS A 194 -2.94 12.78 3.76
N TYR A 195 -3.75 13.81 3.98
CA TYR A 195 -5.13 13.87 3.50
C TYR A 195 -5.18 14.05 1.98
N THR A 196 -4.22 14.77 1.40
CA THR A 196 -4.13 14.96 -0.05
C THR A 196 -3.92 13.64 -0.78
N ARG A 197 -3.01 12.78 -0.30
CA ARG A 197 -2.80 11.44 -0.90
C ARG A 197 -4.04 10.56 -0.77
N TRP A 198 -4.71 10.66 0.37
CA TRP A 198 -5.96 9.97 0.63
C TRP A 198 -7.07 10.43 -0.33
N GLU A 199 -7.22 11.73 -0.53
CA GLU A 199 -8.24 12.31 -1.40
C GLU A 199 -7.98 11.98 -2.87
N VAL A 200 -6.72 12.05 -3.30
CA VAL A 200 -6.32 11.56 -4.63
C VAL A 200 -6.71 10.09 -4.81
N ALA A 201 -6.43 9.23 -3.82
CA ALA A 201 -6.79 7.81 -3.89
C ALA A 201 -8.31 7.59 -3.91
N GLU A 202 -9.08 8.40 -3.17
CA GLU A 202 -10.55 8.37 -3.16
C GLU A 202 -11.14 8.78 -4.52
N LEU A 203 -10.56 9.80 -5.17
CA LEU A 203 -11.04 10.30 -6.46
C LEU A 203 -10.55 9.47 -7.65
N SER A 204 -9.42 8.76 -7.52
CA SER A 204 -8.82 8.03 -8.65
C SER A 204 -9.66 6.84 -9.11
N ASP A 205 -9.66 6.61 -10.41
CA ASP A 205 -10.10 5.37 -11.06
C ASP A 205 -8.97 4.34 -11.00
N ILE A 206 -9.27 3.19 -10.39
CA ILE A 206 -8.30 2.11 -10.23
C ILE A 206 -7.82 1.57 -11.59
N ASN A 207 -8.67 1.58 -12.62
CA ASN A 207 -8.29 1.10 -13.96
C ASN A 207 -7.27 2.03 -14.63
N VAL A 208 -7.37 3.34 -14.38
CA VAL A 208 -6.39 4.33 -14.88
C VAL A 208 -5.04 4.11 -14.20
N ILE A 209 -5.06 3.91 -12.89
CA ILE A 209 -3.86 3.60 -12.11
C ILE A 209 -3.23 2.29 -12.58
N GLU A 210 -4.00 1.22 -12.76
CA GLU A 210 -3.50 -0.07 -13.25
C GLU A 210 -2.74 0.07 -14.56
N LYS A 211 -3.33 0.82 -15.50
CA LYS A 211 -2.76 1.03 -16.83
C LYS A 211 -1.46 1.82 -16.81
N LYS A 212 -1.36 2.85 -15.95
CA LYS A 212 -0.18 3.73 -15.87
C LYS A 212 0.90 3.23 -14.91
N CYS A 213 0.52 2.43 -13.92
CA CYS A 213 1.40 1.85 -12.93
C CYS A 213 1.28 0.31 -12.90
N PRO A 214 1.66 -0.37 -14.00
CA PRO A 214 1.43 -1.79 -14.15
C PRO A 214 2.31 -2.65 -13.23
N ASN A 215 3.46 -2.15 -12.78
CA ASN A 215 4.37 -2.91 -11.95
C ASN A 215 3.97 -2.80 -10.48
N SER A 216 3.68 -1.62 -9.96
CA SER A 216 3.30 -1.45 -8.57
C SER A 216 1.81 -1.73 -8.33
N LEU A 217 0.93 -0.75 -8.57
CA LEU A 217 -0.48 -0.90 -8.23
C LEU A 217 -1.23 -1.88 -9.15
N GLY A 218 -0.82 -2.02 -10.41
CA GLY A 218 -1.37 -3.07 -11.27
C GLY A 218 -1.03 -4.49 -10.79
N ALA A 219 0.18 -4.72 -10.29
CA ALA A 219 0.51 -6.02 -9.67
C ALA A 219 -0.23 -6.23 -8.35
N PHE A 220 -0.39 -5.17 -7.55
CA PHE A 220 -1.17 -5.20 -6.32
C PHE A 220 -2.64 -5.54 -6.59
N GLN A 221 -3.27 -4.89 -7.57
CA GLN A 221 -4.65 -5.15 -7.95
C GLN A 221 -4.88 -6.60 -8.35
N LYS A 222 -4.02 -7.16 -9.22
CA LYS A 222 -4.07 -8.58 -9.60
C LYS A 222 -3.91 -9.54 -8.41
N ALA A 223 -3.20 -9.12 -7.36
CA ALA A 223 -3.06 -9.90 -6.14
C ALA A 223 -4.32 -9.78 -5.26
N VAL A 224 -4.90 -8.59 -5.13
CA VAL A 224 -6.16 -8.34 -4.43
C VAL A 224 -7.34 -9.03 -5.14
N ASP A 225 -7.32 -9.19 -6.45
CA ASP A 225 -8.38 -9.89 -7.18
C ASP A 225 -8.57 -11.35 -6.75
N LYS A 226 -7.55 -11.95 -6.14
CA LYS A 226 -7.58 -13.32 -5.60
C LYS A 226 -8.26 -13.43 -4.24
N VAL A 227 -8.58 -12.30 -3.61
CA VAL A 227 -9.38 -12.18 -2.38
C VAL A 227 -10.84 -12.45 -2.70
#